data_AF-A0A9Q1F8F7-F1
#
_entry.id   AF-A0A9Q1F8F7-F1
#
_cell.length_a   1.000
_cell.length_b   1.000
_cell.length_c   1.000
_cell.angle_alpha   90.00
_cell.angle_beta   90.00
_cell.angle_gamma   90.00
#
_symmetry.space_group_name_H-M   'P 1'
#
loop_
_entity.id
_entity.type
_entity.pdbx_description
1 polymer ?
#
loop_
_entity_poly.entity_id
_entity_poly.type
_entity_poly.pdbx_seq_one_letter_code
_entity_poly.pdbx_strand_id
1 'polypeptide(L)'
;MLKVKFFSLATDGSNGKDAQLYPVVVRYFNEEVGRIVTQLLALPACEEIQSTGENIFKTVDTVLQSFNVPWKNCIAFGTDNAAVMMGVHKGVVSFIKKQNAAIHIQGCPCHLIHIAAQNAASKLPSRIDEFLIDIYYYLEKSSKRQKQLQQCQDLCGTQIRKILKHVNTRLLDQWPALMEFSKVRARLGKNPGMRHKPT
;
A
#
# COMPACT_ATOMS: atom_id res chain seq x y z
N MET A 1 4.08 -31.19 -4.14
CA MET A 1 3.25 -30.65 -5.24
C MET A 1 4.02 -29.70 -6.17
N LEU A 2 4.65 -28.64 -5.65
CA LEU A 2 5.39 -27.63 -6.45
C LEU A 2 6.62 -28.17 -7.22
N LYS A 3 7.15 -29.33 -6.80
CA LYS A 3 8.30 -29.99 -7.44
C LYS A 3 8.04 -30.40 -8.89
N VAL A 4 6.78 -30.62 -9.26
CA VAL A 4 6.38 -31.16 -10.57
C VAL A 4 5.29 -30.34 -11.27
N LYS A 5 4.69 -29.35 -10.60
CA LYS A 5 3.63 -28.50 -11.15
C LYS A 5 4.07 -27.05 -11.27
N PHE A 6 3.53 -26.36 -12.26
CA PHE A 6 3.75 -24.93 -12.43
C PHE A 6 3.11 -24.12 -11.31
N PHE A 7 3.79 -23.05 -10.90
CA PHE A 7 3.32 -22.13 -9.88
C PHE A 7 3.80 -20.71 -10.16
N SER A 8 3.15 -19.74 -9.55
CA SER A 8 3.67 -18.38 -9.42
C SER A 8 4.17 -18.14 -8.01
N LEU A 9 5.28 -17.43 -7.88
CA LEU A 9 5.85 -17.00 -6.62
C LEU A 9 5.60 -15.50 -6.43
N ALA A 10 5.35 -15.05 -5.21
CA ALA A 10 5.35 -13.65 -4.85
C ALA A 10 6.17 -13.44 -3.57
N THR A 11 6.92 -12.35 -3.53
CA THR A 11 7.63 -11.92 -2.33
C THR A 11 7.62 -10.41 -2.23
N ASP A 12 7.64 -9.91 -1.01
CA ASP A 12 7.68 -8.49 -0.68
C ASP A 12 8.55 -8.31 0.56
N GLY A 13 9.21 -7.16 0.69
CA GLY A 13 10.03 -6.87 1.86
C GLY A 13 9.20 -6.29 3.00
N SER A 14 9.39 -6.79 4.23
CA SER A 14 8.86 -6.11 5.41
C SER A 14 9.72 -4.89 5.78
N ASN A 15 9.12 -3.88 6.41
CA ASN A 15 9.83 -2.73 6.98
C ASN A 15 10.03 -2.87 8.50
N GLY A 16 10.44 -4.05 8.97
CA GLY A 16 10.76 -4.29 10.37
C GLY A 16 12.08 -3.63 10.78
N LYS A 17 12.12 -2.98 11.96
CA LYS A 17 13.35 -2.35 12.49
C LYS A 17 14.41 -3.38 12.91
N ASP A 18 13.96 -4.57 13.33
CA ASP A 18 14.83 -5.59 13.92
C ASP A 18 15.19 -6.71 12.93
N ALA A 19 14.30 -7.00 11.97
CA ALA A 19 14.52 -7.99 10.92
C ALA A 19 13.71 -7.67 9.67
N GLN A 20 14.34 -7.86 8.50
CA GLN A 20 13.69 -7.72 7.20
C GLN A 20 13.21 -9.10 6.73
N LEU A 21 11.89 -9.28 6.70
CA LEU A 21 11.26 -10.55 6.36
C LEU A 21 10.82 -10.54 4.89
N TYR A 22 10.98 -11.68 4.23
CA TYR A 22 10.64 -11.88 2.82
C TYR A 22 9.67 -13.05 2.68
N PRO A 23 8.36 -12.86 2.92
CA PRO A 23 7.36 -13.90 2.70
C PRO A 23 7.50 -14.52 1.31
N VAL A 24 7.61 -15.85 1.28
CA VAL A 24 7.59 -16.63 0.04
C VAL A 24 6.18 -17.18 -0.11
N VAL A 25 5.37 -16.50 -0.91
CA VAL A 25 3.99 -16.89 -1.19
C VAL A 25 3.95 -17.58 -2.54
N VAL A 26 3.32 -18.74 -2.60
CA VAL A 26 3.17 -19.52 -3.82
C VAL A 26 1.70 -19.64 -4.17
N ARG A 27 1.39 -19.60 -5.45
CA ARG A 27 0.04 -19.79 -5.97
C ARG A 27 0.08 -20.79 -7.11
N TYR A 28 -0.76 -21.81 -7.01
CA TYR A 28 -0.78 -22.96 -7.91
C TYR A 28 -2.18 -23.56 -7.99
N PHE A 29 -2.44 -24.34 -9.04
CA PHE A 29 -3.70 -25.09 -9.15
C PHE A 29 -3.63 -26.38 -8.33
N ASN A 30 -4.52 -26.52 -7.35
CA ASN A 30 -4.67 -27.74 -6.58
C ASN A 30 -5.77 -28.61 -7.20
N GLU A 31 -5.38 -29.74 -7.78
CA GLU A 31 -6.29 -30.71 -8.42
C GLU A 31 -7.21 -31.41 -7.43
N GLU A 32 -6.76 -31.71 -6.21
CA GLU A 32 -7.57 -32.39 -5.20
C GLU A 32 -8.77 -31.54 -4.78
N VAL A 33 -8.58 -30.22 -4.74
CA VAL A 33 -9.63 -29.24 -4.39
C VAL A 33 -10.25 -28.61 -5.64
N GLY A 34 -9.73 -28.90 -6.84
CA GLY A 34 -10.19 -28.35 -8.12
C GLY A 34 -10.10 -26.83 -8.26
N ARG A 35 -9.16 -26.16 -7.56
CA ARG A 35 -9.06 -24.69 -7.56
C ARG A 35 -7.64 -24.17 -7.41
N ILE A 36 -7.43 -22.91 -7.79
CA ILE A 36 -6.20 -22.20 -7.48
C ILE A 36 -6.14 -21.92 -5.98
N VAL A 37 -5.02 -22.28 -5.36
CA VAL A 37 -4.73 -22.02 -3.95
C VAL A 37 -3.52 -21.11 -3.82
N THR A 38 -3.54 -20.27 -2.81
CA THR A 38 -2.42 -19.41 -2.42
C THR A 38 -1.97 -19.84 -1.03
N GLN A 39 -0.67 -20.05 -0.86
CA GLN A 39 -0.10 -20.55 0.38
C GLN A 39 1.18 -19.78 0.72
N LEU A 40 1.35 -19.43 2.00
CA LEU A 40 2.63 -18.99 2.53
C LEU A 40 3.52 -20.23 2.68
N LEU A 41 4.59 -20.31 1.90
CA LEU A 41 5.53 -21.41 1.95
C LEU A 41 6.54 -21.24 3.09
N ALA A 42 7.07 -20.03 3.25
CA ALA A 42 7.98 -19.66 4.32
C ALA A 42 7.98 -18.15 4.56
N LEU A 43 8.47 -17.73 5.72
CA LEU A 43 8.69 -16.34 6.08
C LEU A 43 10.15 -16.13 6.52
N PRO A 44 11.12 -16.31 5.61
CA PRO A 44 12.53 -16.15 5.95
C PRO A 44 12.86 -14.70 6.30
N ALA A 45 13.81 -14.55 7.23
CA ALA A 45 14.49 -13.29 7.46
C ALA A 45 15.73 -13.20 6.55
N CYS A 46 16.05 -12.01 6.05
CA CYS A 46 17.37 -11.77 5.49
C CYS A 46 18.33 -11.55 6.66
N GLU A 47 19.24 -12.51 6.88
CA GLU A 47 20.23 -12.49 7.96
C GLU A 47 21.41 -11.54 7.66
N GLU A 48 21.50 -11.07 6.41
CA GLU A 48 22.52 -10.13 5.97
C GLU A 48 22.21 -8.71 6.42
N ILE A 49 23.26 -7.95 6.74
CA ILE A 49 23.15 -6.54 7.19
C ILE A 49 22.45 -5.68 6.13
N GLN A 50 22.61 -6.01 4.85
CA GLN A 50 22.00 -5.31 3.74
C GLN A 50 21.08 -6.24 2.94
N SER A 51 19.82 -5.83 2.82
CA SER A 51 18.85 -6.40 1.89
C SER A 51 19.14 -5.94 0.46
N THR A 52 20.24 -6.43 -0.12
CA THR A 52 20.51 -6.25 -1.55
C THR A 52 19.68 -7.23 -2.38
N GLY A 53 19.44 -6.93 -3.66
CA GLY A 53 18.68 -7.85 -4.52
C GLY A 53 19.31 -9.23 -4.64
N GLU A 54 20.63 -9.35 -4.49
CA GLU A 54 21.32 -10.64 -4.44
C GLU A 54 21.03 -11.40 -3.15
N ASN A 55 21.12 -10.73 -1.99
CA ASN A 55 20.87 -11.35 -0.69
C ASN A 55 19.42 -11.79 -0.56
N ILE A 56 18.47 -10.95 -1.00
CA ILE A 56 17.04 -11.30 -1.04
C ILE A 56 16.81 -12.50 -1.96
N PHE A 57 17.43 -12.51 -3.15
CA PHE A 57 17.34 -13.66 -4.05
C PHE A 57 17.85 -14.93 -3.37
N LYS A 58 19.03 -14.90 -2.74
CA LYS A 58 19.60 -16.04 -2.00
C LYS A 58 18.66 -16.52 -0.90
N THR A 59 18.04 -15.60 -0.14
CA THR A 59 17.06 -15.94 0.90
C THR A 59 15.88 -16.72 0.31
N VAL A 60 15.30 -16.25 -0.81
CA VAL A 60 14.18 -16.95 -1.48
C VAL A 60 14.64 -18.27 -2.11
N ASP A 61 15.83 -18.30 -2.71
CA ASP A 61 16.41 -19.48 -3.35
C ASP A 61 16.65 -20.60 -2.33
N THR A 62 17.22 -20.29 -1.16
CA THR A 62 17.40 -21.24 -0.05
C THR A 62 16.07 -21.86 0.39
N VAL A 63 14.99 -21.07 0.43
CA VAL A 63 13.65 -21.61 0.71
C VAL A 63 13.26 -22.61 -0.36
N LEU A 64 13.31 -22.26 -1.65
CA LEU A 64 12.92 -23.18 -2.71
C LEU A 64 13.78 -24.45 -2.74
N GLN A 65 15.09 -24.32 -2.52
CA GLN A 65 16.01 -25.44 -2.42
C GLN A 65 15.67 -26.37 -1.25
N SER A 66 15.36 -25.84 -0.06
CA SER A 66 14.98 -26.68 1.10
C SER A 66 13.69 -27.47 0.85
N PHE A 67 12.75 -26.91 0.09
CA PHE A 67 11.55 -27.62 -0.37
C PHE A 67 11.77 -28.46 -1.64
N ASN A 68 12.99 -28.49 -2.20
CA ASN A 68 13.33 -29.13 -3.47
C ASN A 68 12.41 -28.70 -4.64
N VAL A 69 12.08 -27.40 -4.69
CA VAL A 69 11.23 -26.80 -5.72
C VAL A 69 12.12 -26.14 -6.78
N PRO A 70 12.09 -26.59 -8.04
CA PRO A 70 12.96 -26.05 -9.06
C PRO A 70 12.38 -24.74 -9.65
N TRP A 71 13.25 -23.75 -9.89
CA TRP A 71 12.88 -22.48 -10.53
C TRP A 71 12.23 -22.64 -11.90
N LYS A 72 12.57 -23.71 -12.64
CA LYS A 72 11.96 -24.02 -13.95
C LYS A 72 10.43 -24.16 -13.90
N ASN A 73 9.88 -24.51 -12.73
CA ASN A 73 8.44 -24.63 -12.53
C ASN A 73 7.78 -23.30 -12.10
N CYS A 74 8.57 -22.30 -11.73
CA CYS A 74 8.09 -20.98 -11.40
C CYS A 74 7.85 -20.20 -12.69
N ILE A 75 6.58 -20.06 -13.10
CA ILE A 75 6.20 -19.44 -14.37
C ILE A 75 5.98 -17.93 -14.24
N ALA A 76 5.76 -17.43 -13.02
CA ALA A 76 5.58 -16.01 -12.77
C ALA A 76 6.12 -15.61 -11.39
N PHE A 77 6.65 -14.39 -11.30
CA PHE A 77 7.14 -13.78 -10.08
C PHE A 77 6.47 -12.42 -9.83
N GLY A 78 5.80 -12.29 -8.69
CA GLY A 78 5.16 -11.06 -8.21
C GLY A 78 6.01 -10.34 -7.17
N THR A 79 6.22 -9.04 -7.33
CA THR A 79 7.02 -8.24 -6.40
C THR A 79 6.59 -6.77 -6.37
N ASP A 80 7.05 -6.01 -5.37
CA ASP A 80 7.01 -4.55 -5.43
C ASP A 80 7.85 -3.99 -6.60
N ASN A 81 7.71 -2.70 -6.87
CA ASN A 81 8.42 -2.03 -7.96
C ASN A 81 9.75 -1.39 -7.51
N ALA A 82 10.25 -1.70 -6.32
CA ALA A 82 11.46 -1.09 -5.81
C ALA A 82 12.68 -1.49 -6.65
N ALA A 83 13.69 -0.62 -6.74
CA ALA A 83 14.89 -0.87 -7.52
C ALA A 83 15.65 -2.13 -7.07
N VAL A 84 15.59 -2.45 -5.77
CA VAL A 84 16.18 -3.68 -5.21
C VAL A 84 15.51 -4.96 -5.72
N MET A 85 14.24 -4.89 -6.09
CA MET A 85 13.49 -6.03 -6.63
C MET A 85 13.55 -6.07 -8.15
N MET A 86 13.24 -4.94 -8.80
CA MET A 86 13.04 -4.84 -10.25
C MET A 86 14.29 -4.41 -11.04
N GLY A 87 15.39 -4.06 -10.37
CA GLY A 87 16.62 -3.57 -11.01
C GLY A 87 17.17 -4.53 -12.06
N VAL A 88 17.54 -4.00 -13.22
CA VAL A 88 17.95 -4.79 -14.41
C VAL A 88 19.21 -5.63 -14.15
N HIS A 89 20.16 -5.12 -13.37
CA HIS A 89 21.46 -5.77 -13.16
C HIS A 89 21.65 -6.36 -11.76
N LYS A 90 21.08 -5.70 -10.73
CA LYS A 90 21.26 -6.03 -9.32
C LYS A 90 19.95 -6.24 -8.57
N GLY A 91 18.82 -6.23 -9.28
CA GLY A 91 17.52 -6.52 -8.69
C GLY A 91 17.30 -8.01 -8.55
N VAL A 92 16.45 -8.43 -7.61
CA VAL A 92 16.02 -9.84 -7.43
C VAL A 92 15.61 -10.47 -8.77
N VAL A 93 14.83 -9.75 -9.58
CA VAL A 93 14.38 -10.20 -10.90
C VAL A 93 15.53 -10.59 -11.83
N SER A 94 16.65 -9.86 -11.78
CA SER A 94 17.83 -10.16 -12.61
C SER A 94 18.47 -11.51 -12.25
N PHE A 95 18.43 -11.89 -10.97
CA PHE A 95 18.93 -13.18 -10.50
C PHE A 95 17.94 -14.32 -10.79
N ILE A 96 16.63 -14.08 -10.60
CA ILE A 96 15.59 -15.07 -10.93
C ILE A 96 15.61 -15.39 -12.43
N LYS A 97 15.78 -14.39 -13.30
CA LYS A 97 15.88 -14.62 -14.75
C LYS A 97 17.06 -15.48 -15.17
N LYS A 98 18.14 -15.53 -14.37
CA LYS A 98 19.26 -16.47 -14.61
C LYS A 98 18.87 -17.92 -14.31
N GLN A 99 17.92 -18.14 -13.39
CA GLN A 99 17.40 -19.46 -13.04
C GLN A 99 16.27 -19.91 -13.97
N ASN A 100 15.43 -18.98 -14.42
CA ASN A 100 14.40 -19.23 -15.42
C ASN A 100 14.21 -17.98 -16.31
N ALA A 101 14.76 -18.02 -17.52
CA ALA A 101 14.68 -16.90 -18.45
C ALA A 101 13.25 -16.64 -18.99
N ALA A 102 12.38 -17.66 -18.98
CA ALA A 102 11.01 -17.58 -19.50
C ALA A 102 10.01 -17.07 -18.45
N ILE A 103 10.45 -16.73 -17.24
CA ILE A 103 9.56 -16.30 -16.17
C ILE A 103 8.87 -14.97 -16.47
N HIS A 104 7.55 -14.91 -16.23
CA HIS A 104 6.79 -13.67 -16.29
C HIS A 104 7.00 -12.84 -15.02
N ILE A 105 7.34 -11.56 -15.17
CA ILE A 105 7.54 -10.66 -14.02
C ILE A 105 6.34 -9.74 -13.89
N GLN A 106 5.72 -9.76 -12.70
CA GLN A 106 4.58 -8.95 -12.36
C GLN A 106 4.95 -7.96 -11.25
N GLY A 107 5.12 -6.69 -11.62
CA GLY A 107 5.20 -5.61 -10.63
C GLY A 107 3.87 -5.39 -9.91
N CYS A 108 3.92 -4.70 -8.77
CA CYS A 108 2.78 -4.40 -7.91
C CYS A 108 1.85 -3.35 -8.54
N PRO A 109 0.62 -3.73 -8.96
CA PRO A 109 -0.34 -2.79 -9.54
C PRO A 109 -0.73 -1.70 -8.55
N CYS A 110 -0.81 -2.02 -7.25
CA CYS A 110 -1.12 -1.05 -6.21
C CYS A 110 -0.07 0.06 -6.13
N HIS A 111 1.21 -0.29 -6.29
CA HIS A 111 2.30 0.68 -6.31
C HIS A 111 2.22 1.58 -7.55
N LEU A 112 1.93 1.00 -8.73
CA LEU A 112 1.76 1.77 -9.96
C LEU A 112 0.56 2.72 -9.89
N ILE A 113 -0.59 2.25 -9.37
CA ILE A 113 -1.78 3.08 -9.16
C ILE A 113 -1.47 4.20 -8.16
N HIS A 114 -0.74 3.89 -7.08
CA HIS A 114 -0.34 4.89 -6.09
C HIS A 114 0.54 5.98 -6.70
N ILE A 115 1.56 5.60 -7.48
CA ILE A 115 2.42 6.55 -8.20
C ILE A 115 1.59 7.40 -9.18
N ALA A 116 0.69 6.77 -9.95
CA ALA A 116 -0.16 7.49 -10.89
C ALA A 116 -1.04 8.52 -10.18
N ALA A 117 -1.66 8.14 -9.06
CA ALA A 117 -2.47 9.04 -8.24
C ALA A 117 -1.63 10.17 -7.62
N GLN A 118 -0.43 9.87 -7.11
CA GLN A 118 0.48 10.88 -6.56
C GLN A 118 0.92 11.88 -7.62
N ASN A 119 1.29 11.41 -8.81
CA ASN A 119 1.68 12.26 -9.93
C ASN A 119 0.51 13.13 -10.39
N ALA A 120 -0.69 12.58 -10.51
CA ALA A 120 -1.89 13.34 -10.86
C ALA A 120 -2.19 14.43 -9.80
N ALA A 121 -2.12 14.08 -8.52
CA ALA A 121 -2.32 15.02 -7.43
C ALA A 121 -1.30 16.17 -7.45
N SER A 122 -0.03 15.88 -7.78
CA SER A 122 1.03 16.90 -7.90
C SER A 122 0.79 17.93 -9.01
N LYS A 123 -0.06 17.62 -9.99
CA LYS A 123 -0.41 18.52 -11.10
C LYS A 123 -1.64 19.37 -10.82
N LEU A 124 -2.33 19.15 -9.69
CA LEU A 124 -3.48 19.98 -9.32
C LEU A 124 -2.99 21.38 -8.89
N PRO A 125 -3.71 22.45 -9.27
CA PRO A 125 -3.29 23.84 -8.99
C PRO A 125 -3.33 24.19 -7.50
N SER A 126 -4.06 23.41 -6.70
CA SER A 126 -4.12 23.52 -5.25
C SER A 126 -3.53 22.26 -4.61
N ARG A 127 -2.76 22.43 -3.54
CA ARG A 127 -2.22 21.32 -2.73
C ARG A 127 -3.33 20.68 -1.90
N ILE A 128 -4.16 19.89 -2.56
CA ILE A 128 -5.29 19.19 -1.94
C ILE A 128 -4.78 18.36 -0.77
N ASP A 129 -3.63 17.70 -0.90
CA ASP A 129 -2.91 17.01 0.15
C ASP A 129 -2.70 17.86 1.42
N GLU A 130 -2.21 19.10 1.30
CA GLU A 130 -2.06 20.01 2.44
C GLU A 130 -3.41 20.40 3.03
N PHE A 131 -4.39 20.72 2.18
CA PHE A 131 -5.75 21.03 2.63
C PHE A 131 -6.39 19.87 3.42
N LEU A 132 -6.16 18.63 3.00
CA LEU A 132 -6.66 17.44 3.67
C LEU A 132 -5.97 17.21 5.02
N ILE A 133 -4.66 17.46 5.09
CA ILE A 133 -3.89 17.43 6.35
C ILE A 133 -4.39 18.51 7.32
N ASP A 134 -4.65 19.71 6.81
CA ASP A 134 -5.19 20.83 7.59
C ASP A 134 -6.59 20.53 8.14
N ILE A 135 -7.47 19.95 7.32
CA ILE A 135 -8.80 19.50 7.76
C ILE A 135 -8.65 18.47 8.88
N TYR A 136 -7.76 17.48 8.73
CA TYR A 136 -7.54 16.46 9.75
C TYR A 136 -7.12 17.10 11.08
N TYR A 137 -6.06 17.90 11.09
CA TYR A 137 -5.57 18.53 12.33
C TYR A 137 -6.55 19.56 12.90
N TYR A 138 -7.32 20.22 12.04
CA TYR A 138 -8.40 21.10 12.47
C TYR A 138 -9.46 20.29 13.25
N LEU A 139 -9.91 19.16 12.74
CA LEU A 139 -10.93 18.35 13.39
C LEU A 139 -10.40 17.59 14.62
N GLU A 140 -9.19 17.05 14.55
CA GLU A 140 -8.55 16.28 15.64
C GLU A 140 -8.48 17.08 16.93
N LYS A 141 -8.13 18.38 16.85
CA LYS A 141 -7.92 19.27 17.99
C LYS A 141 -9.22 19.70 18.72
N SER A 142 -10.39 19.15 18.39
CA SER A 142 -11.64 19.54 19.08
C SER A 142 -12.74 18.50 18.98
N SER A 143 -13.15 18.01 20.14
CA SER A 143 -14.34 17.17 20.31
C SER A 143 -15.63 17.85 19.80
N LYS A 144 -15.75 19.17 19.93
CA LYS A 144 -16.89 19.94 19.38
C LYS A 144 -16.93 19.85 17.85
N ARG A 145 -15.80 20.06 17.18
CA ARG A 145 -15.73 20.02 15.70
C ARG A 145 -15.97 18.60 15.17
N GLN A 146 -15.52 17.58 15.88
CA GLN A 146 -15.83 16.18 15.56
C GLN A 146 -17.33 15.88 15.64
N LYS A 147 -18.02 16.37 16.68
CA LYS A 147 -19.49 16.23 16.79
C LYS A 147 -20.23 16.99 15.69
N GLN A 148 -19.73 18.15 15.27
CA GLN A 148 -20.32 18.91 14.16
C GLN A 148 -20.16 18.19 12.81
N LEU A 149 -19.00 17.58 12.57
CA LEU A 149 -18.80 16.73 11.40
C LEU A 149 -19.76 15.52 11.43
N GLN A 150 -19.96 14.93 12.61
CA GLN A 150 -20.89 13.81 12.79
C GLN A 150 -22.31 14.16 12.32
N GLN A 151 -22.80 15.32 12.77
CA GLN A 151 -24.11 15.82 12.35
C GLN A 151 -24.20 16.02 10.83
N CYS A 152 -23.12 16.50 10.21
CA CYS A 152 -23.07 16.64 8.75
C CYS A 152 -23.09 15.27 8.05
N GLN A 153 -22.38 14.28 8.60
CA GLN A 153 -22.38 12.91 8.07
C GLN A 153 -23.78 12.29 8.11
N ASP A 154 -24.49 12.49 9.22
CA ASP A 154 -25.86 12.01 9.42
C ASP A 154 -26.83 12.69 8.44
N LEU A 155 -26.75 14.01 8.29
CA LEU A 155 -27.56 14.78 7.35
C LEU A 155 -27.35 14.36 5.88
N CYS A 156 -26.12 13.99 5.53
CA CYS A 156 -25.78 13.56 4.18
C CYS A 156 -26.08 12.07 3.93
N GLY A 157 -26.62 11.34 4.93
CA GLY A 157 -26.84 9.89 4.82
C GLY A 157 -25.54 9.09 4.64
N THR A 158 -24.40 9.65 5.06
CA THR A 158 -23.10 9.00 4.94
C THR A 158 -22.78 8.20 6.20
N GLN A 159 -22.01 7.11 6.05
CA GLN A 159 -21.60 6.33 7.21
C GLN A 159 -20.75 7.19 8.16
N ILE A 160 -21.13 7.17 9.43
CA ILE A 160 -20.40 7.78 10.54
C ILE A 160 -18.97 7.24 10.59
N ARG A 161 -17.98 8.08 10.30
CA ARG A 161 -16.57 7.69 10.29
C ARG A 161 -15.70 8.80 10.85
N LYS A 162 -14.77 8.43 11.73
CA LYS A 162 -13.68 9.32 12.16
C LYS A 162 -12.77 9.57 10.96
N ILE A 163 -12.35 10.82 10.77
CA ILE A 163 -11.30 11.13 9.78
C ILE A 163 -10.00 10.56 10.33
N LEU A 164 -9.37 9.67 9.55
CA LEU A 164 -8.07 9.10 9.90
C LEU A 164 -6.97 10.07 9.46
N LYS A 165 -5.87 10.11 10.22
CA LYS A 165 -4.68 10.88 9.84
C LYS A 165 -4.24 10.44 8.47
N HIS A 166 -3.86 11.40 7.62
CA HIS A 166 -3.48 11.16 6.24
C HIS A 166 -2.55 9.94 6.10
N VAL A 167 -3.11 8.84 5.58
CA VAL A 167 -2.41 7.74 4.93
C VAL A 167 -3.02 7.68 3.54
N ASN A 168 -2.20 7.55 2.51
CA ASN A 168 -2.44 7.82 1.08
C ASN A 168 -3.71 7.23 0.38
N THR A 169 -4.75 6.73 1.07
CA THR A 169 -5.79 5.90 0.44
C THR A 169 -7.25 6.06 0.91
N ARG A 170 -7.66 6.97 1.81
CA ARG A 170 -9.03 6.86 2.39
C ARG A 170 -9.86 8.13 2.56
N LEU A 171 -9.59 9.18 1.80
CA LEU A 171 -10.31 10.45 1.98
C LEU A 171 -11.47 10.70 0.99
N LEU A 172 -11.47 10.01 -0.17
CA LEU A 172 -12.50 10.20 -1.20
C LEU A 172 -13.91 9.82 -0.72
N ASP A 173 -14.06 8.79 0.10
CA ASP A 173 -15.36 8.35 0.66
C ASP A 173 -16.05 9.42 1.54
N GLN A 174 -15.28 10.37 2.10
CA GLN A 174 -15.79 11.38 3.04
C GLN A 174 -15.98 12.75 2.39
N TRP A 175 -15.70 12.88 1.09
CA TRP A 175 -15.74 14.14 0.36
C TRP A 175 -17.09 14.88 0.44
N PRO A 176 -18.26 14.22 0.31
CA PRO A 176 -19.55 14.92 0.39
C PRO A 176 -19.80 15.58 1.76
N ALA A 177 -19.49 14.89 2.85
CA ALA A 177 -19.65 15.39 4.20
C ALA A 177 -18.68 16.55 4.51
N LEU A 178 -17.45 16.47 3.98
CA LEU A 178 -16.45 17.55 4.11
C LEU A 178 -16.88 18.83 3.39
N MET A 179 -17.50 18.70 2.22
CA MET A 179 -18.05 19.84 1.49
C MET A 179 -19.16 20.53 2.29
N GLU A 180 -20.10 19.80 2.86
CA GLU A 180 -21.15 20.40 3.70
C GLU A 180 -20.59 21.04 4.98
N PHE A 181 -19.63 20.36 5.64
CA PHE A 181 -18.95 20.93 6.80
C PHE A 181 -18.26 22.27 6.47
N SER A 182 -17.61 22.37 5.31
CA SER A 182 -16.98 23.61 4.84
C SER A 182 -18.00 24.73 4.60
N LYS A 183 -19.17 24.42 4.03
CA LYS A 183 -20.26 25.38 3.79
C LYS A 183 -20.86 25.89 5.09
N VAL A 184 -21.11 25.00 6.06
CA VAL A 184 -21.60 25.37 7.40
C VAL A 184 -20.61 26.32 8.08
N ARG A 185 -19.31 26.03 7.99
CA ARG A 185 -18.27 26.91 8.55
C ARG A 185 -18.20 28.27 7.85
N ALA A 186 -18.28 28.31 6.52
CA ALA A 186 -18.26 29.56 5.76
C ALA A 186 -19.45 30.48 6.11
N ARG A 187 -20.61 29.89 6.45
CA ARG A 187 -21.79 30.62 6.95
C ARG A 187 -21.59 31.14 8.38
N LEU A 188 -20.93 30.37 9.24
CA LEU A 188 -20.62 30.79 10.63
C LEU A 188 -19.50 31.83 10.72
N GLY A 189 -18.60 31.90 9.73
CA GLY A 189 -17.53 32.90 9.65
C GLY A 189 -17.95 34.28 9.11
N LYS A 190 -19.17 34.43 8.58
CA LYS A 190 -19.72 35.70 8.04
C LYS A 190 -20.64 36.42 9.03
N ASN A 191 -20.26 36.50 10.30
CA ASN A 191 -20.94 37.38 11.27
C ASN A 191 -20.01 38.55 11.65
N PRO A 192 -20.08 39.71 10.97
CA PRO A 192 -19.34 40.90 11.36
C PRO A 192 -20.06 41.57 12.53
N GLY A 193 -19.91 41.01 13.73
CA GLY A 193 -20.40 41.62 14.97
C GLY A 193 -19.32 42.56 15.53
N MET A 194 -19.50 43.87 15.29
CA MET A 194 -18.74 44.95 15.93
C MET A 194 -18.54 44.70 17.43
N ARG A 195 -17.31 44.90 17.91
CA ARG A 195 -17.07 45.35 19.29
C ARG A 195 -16.18 46.58 19.24
N HIS A 196 -16.80 47.74 19.48
CA HIS A 196 -16.13 48.95 19.87
C HIS A 196 -15.21 48.68 21.08
N LYS A 197 -13.99 49.20 21.03
CA LYS A 197 -13.12 49.34 22.21
C LYS A 197 -13.70 50.44 23.11
N PRO A 198 -13.84 50.23 24.42
CA PRO A 198 -13.90 51.34 25.36
C PRO A 198 -12.49 51.95 25.49
N THR A 199 -12.51 53.28 25.65
CA THR A 199 -11.41 54.23 25.84
C THR A 199 -10.34 53.80 26.82
#